data_AF-A0AAD4M518-F1
#
_entry.id   AF-A0AAD4M518-F1
#
_cell.length_a   1.000
_cell.length_b   1.000
_cell.length_c   1.000
_cell.angle_alpha   90.00
_cell.angle_beta   90.00
_cell.angle_gamma   90.00
#
_symmetry.space_group_name_H-M   'P 1'
#
loop_
_entity.id
_entity.type
_entity.pdbx_description
1 polymer ?
#
loop_
_entity_poly.entity_id
_entity_poly.type
_entity_poly.pdbx_seq_one_letter_code
_entity_poly.pdbx_strand_id
1 'polypeptide(L)'
;MAWRCMVLKEGRTGLKGDDDFKIEEGSEDDGEQWAGGHVLKVMRSEGIMDAVVIVSRWYGGVMLGPVRFTHIQDCAREVCQVFRVEDEMQDCISTLKSLDDILADLRDELAKIKVASSHSNQEYNSGTKLRPTKDYSALKNSLDVVKARRQISAREKSIENVKKLISEQRDVSSPVHTPN
;
A
#
# COMPACT_ATOMS: atom_id res chain seq x y z
N MET A 1 0.09 -27.14 -5.55
CA MET A 1 0.33 -25.73 -5.18
C MET A 1 0.59 -24.88 -6.43
N ALA A 2 0.53 -23.56 -6.31
CA ALA A 2 0.98 -22.62 -7.34
C ALA A 2 1.57 -21.36 -6.72
N TRP A 3 2.39 -20.63 -7.47
CA TRP A 3 3.00 -19.37 -7.04
C TRP A 3 3.08 -18.38 -8.18
N ARG A 4 3.07 -17.09 -7.82
CA ARG A 4 3.29 -15.95 -8.73
C ARG A 4 4.10 -14.91 -7.98
N CYS A 5 5.13 -14.36 -8.60
CA CYS A 5 6.04 -13.38 -8.00
C CYS A 5 6.46 -12.35 -9.04
N MET A 6 6.53 -11.09 -8.63
CA MET A 6 7.16 -10.03 -9.40
C MET A 6 8.65 -10.03 -9.10
N VAL A 7 9.48 -10.17 -10.13
CA VAL A 7 10.94 -10.22 -9.97
C VAL A 7 11.61 -9.15 -10.82
N LEU A 8 12.70 -8.62 -10.31
CA LEU A 8 13.53 -7.66 -11.02
C LEU A 8 14.25 -8.35 -12.18
N LYS A 9 14.20 -7.77 -13.38
CA LYS A 9 14.96 -8.25 -14.52
C LYS A 9 16.46 -8.06 -14.27
N GLU A 10 17.26 -8.97 -14.82
CA GLU A 10 18.71 -8.93 -14.68
C GLU A 10 19.28 -7.58 -15.16
N GLY A 11 20.20 -7.00 -14.39
CA GLY A 11 20.82 -5.71 -14.69
C GLY A 11 19.92 -4.48 -14.55
N ARG A 12 18.70 -4.64 -14.01
CA ARG A 12 17.79 -3.51 -13.71
C ARG A 12 17.88 -3.10 -12.24
N THR A 13 17.40 -1.89 -11.93
CA THR A 13 17.46 -1.33 -10.57
C THR A 13 16.09 -1.19 -9.92
N GLY A 14 15.00 -1.28 -10.69
CA GLY A 14 13.63 -1.14 -10.19
C GLY A 14 13.19 0.31 -10.02
N LEU A 15 14.07 1.28 -10.32
CA LEU A 15 13.80 2.71 -10.17
C LEU A 15 13.36 3.38 -11.48
N LYS A 16 13.51 2.69 -12.63
CA LYS A 16 13.23 3.26 -13.96
C LYS A 16 11.80 3.05 -14.43
N GLY A 17 10.96 2.38 -13.62
CA GLY A 17 9.56 2.09 -13.91
C GLY A 17 9.28 0.61 -14.13
N ASP A 18 8.06 0.32 -14.55
CA ASP A 18 7.48 -1.04 -14.57
C ASP A 18 8.22 -2.01 -15.50
N ASP A 19 8.89 -1.48 -16.53
CA ASP A 19 9.69 -2.27 -17.47
C ASP A 19 10.90 -2.97 -16.82
N ASP A 20 11.30 -2.56 -15.61
CA ASP A 20 12.36 -3.22 -14.86
C ASP A 20 11.92 -4.57 -14.26
N PHE A 21 10.62 -4.86 -14.20
CA PHE A 21 10.07 -6.05 -13.57
C PHE A 21 9.52 -7.05 -14.59
N LYS A 22 9.51 -8.33 -14.21
CA LYS A 22 8.83 -9.42 -14.92
C LYS A 22 8.05 -10.28 -13.91
N ILE A 23 7.07 -11.03 -14.40
CA ILE A 23 6.35 -12.01 -13.60
C ILE A 23 7.00 -13.38 -13.78
N GLU A 24 7.31 -14.03 -12.67
CA GLU A 24 7.64 -15.46 -12.63
C GLU A 24 6.53 -16.23 -11.92
N GLU A 25 6.12 -17.34 -12.49
CA GLU A 25 5.01 -18.15 -11.97
C GLU A 25 5.20 -19.63 -12.29
N GLY A 26 4.60 -20.48 -11.46
CA GLY A 26 4.68 -21.92 -11.63
C GLY A 26 3.67 -22.67 -10.77
N SER A 27 3.60 -23.98 -10.96
CA SER A 27 2.68 -24.85 -10.23
C SER A 27 3.18 -26.27 -10.14
N GLU A 28 2.80 -26.97 -9.08
CA GLU A 28 3.10 -28.38 -8.83
C GLU A 28 1.84 -29.11 -8.39
N ASP A 29 1.61 -30.31 -8.91
CA ASP A 29 0.40 -31.11 -8.71
C ASP A 29 0.41 -31.96 -7.43
N ASP A 30 1.60 -32.29 -6.92
CA ASP A 30 1.81 -33.08 -5.69
C ASP A 30 0.88 -34.31 -5.55
N GLY A 31 0.90 -35.19 -6.55
CA GLY A 31 0.12 -36.43 -6.55
C GLY A 31 -1.33 -36.29 -7.03
N GLU A 32 -1.89 -35.08 -7.13
CA GLU A 32 -3.18 -34.81 -7.78
C GLU A 32 -2.99 -34.13 -9.14
N GLN A 33 -2.83 -34.96 -10.18
CA GLN A 33 -2.58 -34.48 -11.55
C GLN A 33 -3.56 -33.38 -11.96
N TRP A 34 -3.03 -32.31 -12.55
CA TRP A 34 -3.67 -31.06 -12.98
C TRP A 34 -4.05 -30.07 -11.88
N ALA A 35 -4.01 -30.45 -10.60
CA ALA A 35 -4.44 -29.58 -9.51
C ALA A 35 -3.66 -28.25 -9.43
N GLY A 36 -2.33 -28.29 -9.60
CA GLY A 36 -1.47 -27.11 -9.56
C GLY A 36 -1.84 -26.09 -10.63
N GLY A 37 -2.07 -26.55 -11.86
CA GLY A 37 -2.49 -25.69 -12.97
C GLY A 37 -3.85 -25.02 -12.72
N HIS A 38 -4.78 -25.71 -12.07
CA HIS A 38 -6.07 -25.14 -11.67
C HIS A 38 -5.92 -24.04 -10.60
N VAL A 39 -5.03 -24.23 -9.61
CA VAL A 39 -4.73 -23.20 -8.61
C VAL A 39 -4.08 -21.99 -9.27
N LEU A 40 -3.09 -22.19 -10.15
CA LEU A 40 -2.43 -21.10 -10.87
C LEU A 40 -3.42 -20.29 -11.72
N LYS A 41 -4.37 -20.97 -12.38
CA LYS A 41 -5.43 -20.31 -13.14
C LYS A 41 -6.28 -19.39 -12.25
N VAL A 42 -6.62 -19.83 -11.04
CA VAL A 42 -7.36 -19.01 -10.07
C VAL A 42 -6.54 -17.80 -9.64
N MET A 43 -5.27 -17.99 -9.27
CA MET A 43 -4.37 -16.90 -8.89
C MET A 43 -4.26 -15.83 -9.98
N ARG A 44 -4.14 -16.25 -11.26
CA ARG A 44 -4.13 -15.32 -12.41
C ARG A 44 -5.45 -14.56 -12.52
N SER A 45 -6.60 -15.23 -12.39
CA SER A 45 -7.91 -14.59 -12.50
C SER A 45 -8.22 -13.61 -11.37
N GLU A 46 -7.74 -13.88 -10.16
CA GLU A 46 -7.94 -13.00 -9.00
C GLU A 46 -6.87 -11.91 -8.89
N GLY A 47 -5.85 -11.92 -9.76
CA GLY A 47 -4.78 -10.93 -9.79
C GLY A 47 -3.73 -11.09 -8.69
N ILE A 48 -3.58 -12.28 -8.12
CA ILE A 48 -2.71 -12.51 -6.97
C ILE A 48 -1.24 -12.50 -7.39
N MET A 49 -0.43 -11.68 -6.71
CA MET A 49 1.01 -11.54 -6.90
C MET A 49 1.73 -11.77 -5.58
N ASP A 50 3.03 -12.05 -5.66
CA ASP A 50 3.95 -12.21 -4.53
C ASP A 50 3.47 -13.19 -3.44
N ALA A 51 2.83 -14.28 -3.88
CA ALA A 51 2.22 -15.28 -3.01
C ALA A 51 2.38 -16.71 -3.54
N VAL A 52 2.28 -17.66 -2.61
CA VAL A 52 2.16 -19.10 -2.88
C VAL A 52 0.82 -19.58 -2.33
N VAL A 53 0.05 -20.29 -3.15
CA VAL A 53 -1.23 -20.90 -2.74
C VAL A 53 -1.10 -22.41 -2.74
N ILE A 54 -1.41 -23.00 -1.58
CA ILE A 54 -1.37 -24.44 -1.34
C ILE A 54 -2.80 -24.88 -0.99
N VAL A 55 -3.32 -25.85 -1.75
CA VAL A 55 -4.61 -26.49 -1.45
C VAL A 55 -4.30 -27.90 -0.99
N SER A 56 -4.70 -28.24 0.23
CA SER A 56 -4.66 -29.61 0.74
C SER A 56 -6.03 -30.25 0.60
N ARG A 57 -6.05 -31.52 0.18
CA ARG A 57 -7.27 -32.30 -0.03
C ARG A 57 -7.07 -33.71 0.52
N TRP A 58 -8.05 -34.20 1.26
CA TRP A 58 -8.03 -35.52 1.88
C TRP A 58 -9.08 -36.43 1.25
N TYR A 59 -8.77 -37.72 1.07
CA TYR A 59 -9.74 -38.69 0.57
C TYR A 59 -10.73 -39.11 1.67
N GLY A 60 -11.99 -38.75 1.51
CA GLY A 60 -13.06 -39.03 2.48
C GLY A 60 -13.85 -40.33 2.24
N GLY A 61 -13.35 -41.25 1.40
CA GLY A 61 -14.04 -42.51 1.10
C GLY A 61 -14.91 -42.52 -0.16
N VAL A 62 -15.07 -41.38 -0.84
CA VAL A 62 -15.82 -41.26 -2.11
C VAL A 62 -14.94 -40.64 -3.19
N MET A 63 -14.92 -41.26 -4.37
CA MET A 63 -14.25 -40.70 -5.56
C MET A 63 -15.09 -39.58 -6.16
N LEU A 64 -14.61 -38.33 -6.07
CA LEU A 64 -15.31 -37.17 -6.65
C LEU A 64 -15.13 -37.03 -8.17
N GLY A 65 -14.23 -37.80 -8.78
CA GLY A 65 -13.91 -37.64 -10.21
C GLY A 65 -13.51 -36.20 -10.55
N PRO A 66 -13.89 -35.65 -11.71
CA PRO A 66 -13.54 -34.29 -12.13
C PRO A 66 -14.05 -33.17 -11.22
N VAL A 67 -15.12 -33.39 -10.43
CA VAL A 67 -15.70 -32.38 -9.52
C VAL A 67 -14.69 -31.91 -8.47
N ARG A 68 -13.67 -32.73 -8.16
CA ARG A 68 -12.58 -32.35 -7.26
C ARG A 68 -11.88 -31.04 -7.65
N PHE A 69 -11.75 -30.78 -8.94
CA PHE A 69 -11.07 -29.59 -9.44
C PHE A 69 -11.89 -28.33 -9.22
N THR A 70 -13.22 -28.43 -9.17
CA THR A 70 -14.09 -27.33 -8.76
C THR A 70 -13.82 -26.98 -7.30
N HIS A 71 -13.81 -27.97 -6.39
CA HIS A 71 -13.50 -27.73 -4.98
C HIS A 71 -12.11 -27.12 -4.76
N ILE A 72 -11.10 -27.58 -5.51
CA ILE A 72 -9.74 -27.02 -5.47
C ILE A 72 -9.74 -25.56 -5.89
N GLN A 73 -10.44 -25.23 -6.98
CA GLN A 73 -10.52 -23.85 -7.47
C GLN A 73 -11.28 -22.94 -6.52
N ASP A 74 -12.38 -23.43 -5.94
CA ASP A 74 -13.21 -22.64 -5.03
C ASP A 74 -12.44 -22.35 -3.73
N CYS A 75 -11.78 -23.35 -3.16
CA CYS A 75 -10.89 -23.16 -2.00
C CYS A 75 -9.76 -22.18 -2.31
N ALA A 76 -9.10 -22.32 -3.48
CA ALA A 76 -8.08 -21.36 -3.90
C ALA A 76 -8.65 -19.95 -4.08
N ARG A 77 -9.86 -19.80 -4.61
CA ARG A 77 -10.47 -18.50 -4.88
C ARG A 77 -10.82 -17.78 -3.59
N GLU A 78 -11.39 -18.47 -2.62
CA GLU A 78 -11.72 -17.90 -1.32
C GLU A 78 -10.49 -17.29 -0.64
N VAL A 79 -9.39 -18.04 -0.57
CA VAL A 79 -8.15 -17.52 0.06
C VAL A 79 -7.51 -16.39 -0.77
N CYS A 80 -7.56 -16.47 -2.10
CA CYS A 80 -7.08 -15.39 -2.98
C CYS A 80 -7.84 -14.08 -2.73
N GLN A 81 -9.17 -14.15 -2.56
CA GLN A 81 -9.99 -12.97 -2.31
C GLN A 81 -9.69 -12.33 -0.96
N VAL A 82 -9.52 -13.15 0.09
CA VAL A 82 -9.10 -12.66 1.41
C VAL A 82 -7.73 -12.00 1.33
N PHE A 83 -6.75 -12.68 0.74
CA PHE A 83 -5.39 -12.16 0.58
C PHE A 83 -5.38 -10.82 -0.15
N ARG A 84 -6.13 -10.67 -1.25
CA ARG A 84 -6.21 -9.42 -2.01
C ARG A 84 -6.70 -8.25 -1.17
N VAL A 85 -7.71 -8.46 -0.31
CA VAL A 85 -8.23 -7.40 0.56
C VAL A 85 -7.23 -7.03 1.66
N GLU A 86 -6.53 -8.02 2.21
CA GLU A 86 -5.47 -7.79 3.21
C GLU A 86 -4.29 -7.01 2.63
N ASP A 87 -3.85 -7.39 1.43
CA ASP A 87 -2.78 -6.75 0.67
C ASP A 87 -3.12 -5.29 0.35
N GLU A 88 -4.29 -5.05 -0.24
CA GLU A 88 -4.78 -3.70 -0.53
C GLU A 88 -4.90 -2.83 0.75
N MET A 89 -5.30 -3.43 1.87
CA MET A 89 -5.34 -2.74 3.15
C MET A 89 -3.93 -2.38 3.66
N GLN A 90 -2.93 -3.27 3.53
CA GLN A 90 -1.55 -2.94 3.89
C GLN A 90 -1.03 -1.76 3.06
N ASP A 91 -1.29 -1.75 1.76
CA ASP A 91 -0.92 -0.65 0.86
C ASP A 91 -1.57 0.66 1.27
N CYS A 92 -2.86 0.63 1.60
CA CYS A 92 -3.57 1.81 2.06
C CYS A 92 -2.97 2.35 3.38
N ILE A 93 -2.64 1.47 4.33
CA ILE A 93 -2.03 1.87 5.60
C ILE A 93 -0.63 2.44 5.38
N SER A 94 0.18 1.83 4.50
CA SER A 94 1.51 2.33 4.13
C SER A 94 1.43 3.73 3.53
N THR A 95 0.47 3.94 2.62
CA THR A 95 0.19 5.24 2.00
C THR A 95 -0.24 6.26 3.06
N LEU A 96 -1.16 5.90 3.96
CA LEU A 96 -1.63 6.78 5.03
C LEU A 96 -0.51 7.24 5.96
N LYS A 97 0.40 6.33 6.35
CA LYS A 97 1.57 6.69 7.17
C LYS A 97 2.46 7.71 6.45
N SER A 98 2.79 7.44 5.19
CA SER A 98 3.58 8.36 4.36
C SER A 98 2.92 9.73 4.22
N LEU A 99 1.60 9.79 4.01
CA LEU A 99 0.86 11.04 3.91
C LEU A 99 0.80 11.80 5.26
N ASP A 100 0.65 11.09 6.37
CA ASP A 100 0.67 11.70 7.70
C ASP A 100 2.06 12.31 8.02
N ASP A 101 3.15 11.63 7.63
CA ASP A 101 4.52 12.14 7.76
C ASP A 101 4.73 13.41 6.94
N ILE A 102 4.31 13.39 5.65
CA ILE A 102 4.36 14.58 4.78
C ILE A 102 3.54 15.73 5.37
N LEU A 103 2.33 15.46 5.86
CA LEU A 103 1.45 16.46 6.45
C LEU A 103 2.06 17.06 7.72
N ALA A 104 2.75 16.26 8.54
CA ALA A 104 3.45 16.73 9.72
C ALA A 104 4.61 17.68 9.34
N ASP A 105 5.44 17.29 8.39
CA ASP A 105 6.56 18.11 7.94
C ASP A 105 6.11 19.45 7.34
N LEU A 106 5.05 19.45 6.53
CA LEU A 106 4.48 20.68 5.97
C LEU A 106 3.88 21.60 7.04
N ARG A 107 3.28 21.03 8.09
CA ARG A 107 2.76 21.82 9.22
C ARG A 107 3.89 22.45 10.02
N ASP A 108 4.98 21.72 10.24
CA ASP A 108 6.18 22.23 10.91
C ASP A 108 6.83 23.36 10.10
N GLU A 109 6.89 23.22 8.76
CA GLU A 109 7.36 24.27 7.85
C GLU A 109 6.48 25.52 7.92
N LEU A 110 5.15 25.36 7.85
CA LEU A 110 4.20 26.47 7.96
C LEU A 110 4.30 27.16 9.33
N ALA A 111 4.52 26.40 10.41
CA ALA A 111 4.73 26.96 11.74
C ALA A 111 6.01 27.82 11.81
N LYS A 112 7.12 27.35 11.24
CA LYS A 112 8.38 28.12 11.15
C LYS A 112 8.18 29.44 10.38
N ILE A 113 7.45 29.42 9.27
CA ILE A 113 7.15 30.63 8.47
C ILE A 113 6.29 31.62 9.26
N LYS A 114 5.28 31.13 9.99
CA LYS A 114 4.43 31.97 10.86
C LYS A 114 5.21 32.60 12.01
N VAL A 115 6.13 31.85 12.62
CA VAL A 115 6.98 32.39 13.70
C VAL A 115 7.98 33.41 13.14
N ALA A 116 8.55 33.20 11.95
CA ALA A 116 9.45 34.17 11.33
C ALA A 116 8.75 35.51 10.97
N SER A 117 7.48 35.45 10.55
CA SER A 117 6.67 36.65 10.24
C SER A 117 6.15 37.38 11.48
N SER A 118 6.02 36.68 12.62
CA SER A 118 5.62 37.25 13.91
C SER A 118 6.86 37.51 14.76
N HIS A 119 7.49 38.69 14.65
CA HIS A 119 8.69 39.03 15.42
C HIS A 119 8.53 38.83 16.93
N SER A 120 8.91 37.66 17.45
CA SER A 120 9.09 37.39 18.87
C SER A 120 10.20 36.37 19.06
N ASN A 121 11.30 36.81 19.67
CA ASN A 121 12.40 35.95 20.13
C ASN A 121 11.85 34.98 21.20
N GLN A 122 11.70 33.70 20.85
CA GLN A 122 11.66 32.63 21.83
C GLN A 122 12.65 31.53 21.42
N GLU A 123 13.55 31.22 22.34
CA GLU A 123 14.59 30.19 22.20
C GLU A 123 13.97 28.83 21.87
N TYR A 124 14.42 28.26 20.76
CA TYR A 124 14.02 26.93 20.31
C TYR A 124 14.80 25.86 21.09
N ASN A 125 14.10 25.12 21.94
CA ASN A 125 14.62 23.92 22.57
C ASN A 125 14.58 22.78 21.53
N SER A 126 15.72 22.46 20.92
CA SER A 126 15.89 21.42 19.89
C SER A 126 15.90 20.01 20.49
N GLY A 127 14.82 19.64 21.19
CA GLY A 127 14.56 18.26 21.54
C GLY A 127 13.90 17.54 20.37
N THR A 128 14.57 16.54 19.79
CA THR A 128 13.98 15.62 18.82
C THR A 128 12.87 14.82 19.53
N LYS A 129 11.69 15.40 19.70
CA LYS A 129 10.53 14.66 20.19
C LYS A 129 10.19 13.62 19.13
N LEU A 130 10.33 12.34 19.47
CA LEU A 130 9.77 11.23 18.70
C LEU A 130 8.29 11.54 18.45
N ARG A 131 7.95 11.80 17.18
CA ARG A 131 6.58 12.16 16.80
C ARG A 131 5.70 10.93 17.01
N PRO A 132 4.53 11.06 17.68
CA PRO A 132 3.63 9.93 17.87
C PRO A 132 3.13 9.44 16.50
N THR A 133 3.43 8.19 16.16
CA THR A 133 2.90 7.57 14.95
C THR A 133 1.42 7.28 15.15
N LYS A 134 0.62 7.53 14.11
CA LYS A 134 -0.81 7.26 14.17
C LYS A 134 -1.05 5.76 14.13
N ASP A 135 -1.86 5.26 15.06
CA ASP A 135 -2.20 3.85 15.11
C ASP A 135 -3.30 3.51 14.09
N TYR A 136 -2.98 2.57 13.21
CA TYR A 136 -3.88 2.04 12.18
C TYR A 136 -4.31 0.59 12.48
N SER A 137 -4.02 0.06 13.67
CA SER A 137 -4.39 -1.29 14.10
C SER A 137 -5.88 -1.60 13.91
N ALA A 138 -6.76 -0.69 14.31
CA ALA A 138 -8.21 -0.85 14.15
C ALA A 138 -8.63 -0.94 12.67
N LEU A 139 -8.00 -0.16 11.79
CA LEU A 139 -8.29 -0.18 10.35
C LEU A 139 -7.80 -1.50 9.74
N LYS A 140 -6.59 -1.93 10.10
CA LYS A 140 -6.01 -3.22 9.72
C LYS A 140 -6.93 -4.39 10.09
N ASN A 141 -7.47 -4.40 11.30
CA ASN A 141 -8.35 -5.47 11.79
C ASN A 141 -9.73 -5.45 11.12
N SER A 142 -10.24 -4.28 10.74
CA SER A 142 -11.56 -4.17 10.11
C SER A 142 -11.58 -4.56 8.64
N LEU A 143 -10.42 -4.52 7.96
CA LEU A 143 -10.30 -4.69 6.50
C LEU A 143 -11.26 -3.78 5.68
N ASP A 144 -11.68 -2.65 6.25
CA ASP A 144 -12.54 -1.66 5.58
C ASP A 144 -11.72 -0.77 4.63
N VAL A 145 -11.41 -1.34 3.47
CA VAL A 145 -10.64 -0.70 2.40
C VAL A 145 -11.29 0.60 1.92
N VAL A 146 -12.62 0.67 1.88
CA VAL A 146 -13.35 1.87 1.43
C VAL A 146 -13.10 3.03 2.39
N LYS A 147 -13.16 2.76 3.70
CA LYS A 147 -12.81 3.76 4.71
C LYS A 147 -11.34 4.14 4.65
N ALA A 148 -10.43 3.20 4.38
CA ALA A 148 -9.01 3.49 4.20
C ALA A 148 -8.77 4.45 3.02
N ARG A 149 -9.35 4.14 1.85
CA ARG A 149 -9.30 5.00 0.65
C ARG A 149 -9.88 6.40 0.91
N ARG A 150 -11.00 6.49 1.63
CA ARG A 150 -11.58 7.79 2.04
C ARG A 150 -10.63 8.59 2.94
N GLN A 151 -9.92 7.92 3.85
CA GLN A 151 -8.92 8.59 4.70
C GLN A 151 -7.74 9.09 3.88
N ILE A 152 -7.26 8.32 2.89
CA ILE A 152 -6.20 8.74 1.97
C ILE A 152 -6.60 10.04 1.26
N SER A 153 -7.77 10.07 0.62
CA SER A 153 -8.24 11.27 -0.08
C SER A 153 -8.40 12.48 0.86
N ALA A 154 -8.76 12.28 2.12
CA ALA A 154 -8.81 13.36 3.10
C ALA A 154 -7.42 13.91 3.45
N ARG A 155 -6.38 13.06 3.47
CA ARG A 155 -4.98 13.46 3.74
C ARG A 155 -4.38 14.18 2.54
N GLU A 156 -4.63 13.68 1.34
CA GLU A 156 -4.22 14.35 0.10
C GLU A 156 -4.78 15.78 0.02
N LYS A 157 -6.09 15.96 0.26
CA LYS A 157 -6.72 17.29 0.33
C LYS A 157 -6.15 18.17 1.43
N SER A 158 -5.81 17.58 2.58
CA SER A 158 -5.19 18.32 3.68
C SER A 158 -3.78 18.81 3.31
N ILE A 159 -2.98 17.96 2.65
CA ILE A 159 -1.66 18.31 2.15
C ILE A 159 -1.77 19.43 1.11
N GLU A 160 -2.69 19.32 0.16
CA GLU A 160 -2.94 20.35 -0.85
C GLU A 160 -3.27 21.71 -0.21
N ASN A 161 -4.19 21.71 0.76
CA ASN A 161 -4.55 22.93 1.50
C ASN A 161 -3.36 23.53 2.25
N VAL A 162 -2.55 22.72 2.95
CA VAL A 162 -1.37 23.21 3.68
C VAL A 162 -0.33 23.76 2.72
N LYS A 163 -0.07 23.09 1.59
CA LYS A 163 0.83 23.58 0.55
C LYS A 163 0.39 24.96 0.02
N LYS A 164 -0.91 25.13 -0.23
CA LYS A 164 -1.49 26.41 -0.66
C LYS A 164 -1.27 27.52 0.39
N LEU A 165 -1.47 27.22 1.67
CA LEU A 165 -1.21 28.18 2.74
C LEU A 165 0.28 28.54 2.84
N ILE A 166 1.19 27.59 2.62
CA ILE A 166 2.64 27.85 2.59
C ILE A 166 3.00 28.79 1.43
N SER A 167 2.46 28.57 0.23
CA SER A 167 2.72 29.47 -0.91
C SER A 167 2.20 30.88 -0.64
N GLU A 168 0.97 31.02 -0.13
CA GLU A 168 0.38 32.32 0.20
C GLU A 168 1.23 33.09 1.23
N GLN A 169 1.74 32.43 2.27
CA GLN A 169 2.60 33.07 3.27
C GLN A 169 3.98 33.47 2.73
N ARG A 170 4.52 32.71 1.77
CA ARG A 170 5.77 33.04 1.10
C ARG A 170 5.65 34.27 0.20
N ASP A 171 4.55 34.37 -0.54
CA ASP A 171 4.28 35.51 -1.41
C ASP A 171 4.14 36.81 -0.60
N VAL A 172 3.51 36.76 0.57
CA VAL A 172 3.41 37.92 1.49
C VAL A 172 4.78 38.35 2.05
N SER A 173 5.72 37.42 2.21
CA SER A 173 7.05 37.71 2.76
C SER A 173 8.08 38.26 1.75
N SER A 174 7.76 38.26 0.45
CA SER A 174 8.65 38.80 -0.59
C SER A 174 8.42 40.31 -0.76
N PRO A 175 9.37 41.19 -0.41
CA PRO A 175 9.17 42.63 -0.52
C PRO A 175 9.05 43.06 -1.98
N VAL A 176 7.98 43.78 -2.31
CA VAL A 176 7.81 44.46 -3.59
C VAL A 176 8.97 45.42 -3.78
N HIS A 177 9.91 45.07 -4.67
CA HIS A 177 10.94 45.98 -5.14
C HIS A 177 10.31 46.98 -6.11
N THR A 178 10.02 48.20 -5.65
CA THR A 178 9.69 49.33 -6.53
C THR A 178 10.99 49.90 -7.11
N PRO A 179 11.20 49.85 -8.45
CA PRO A 179 12.29 50.58 -9.07
C PRO A 179 11.99 52.10 -9.05
N ASN A 180 12.99 52.89 -8.64
CA ASN A 180 13.03 54.35 -8.73
C ASN A 180 13.18 54.83 -10.18
#